data_AF-A0A950RE12-F1
#
_entry.id   AF-A0A950RE12-F1
#
_cell.length_a   1.000
_cell.length_b   1.000
_cell.length_c   1.000
_cell.angle_alpha   90.00
_cell.angle_beta   90.00
_cell.angle_gamma   90.00
#
_symmetry.space_group_name_H-M   'P 1'
#
loop_
_entity.id
_entity.type
_entity.pdbx_description
1 polymer ?
#
loop_
_entity_poly.entity_id
_entity_poly.type
_entity_poly.pdbx_seq_one_letter_code
_entity_poly.pdbx_strand_id
1 'polypeptide(L)' 'MGPGGPGGPGRNRGPDLGKVGQDPNHTVEWLMEQVRDPKSHKQDSKMPANQDLPDDQLRSLAEYLKSLQG' A
#
# COMPACT_ATOMS: atom_id res chain seq x y z
N MET A 1 -3.54 -21.35 16.94
CA MET A 1 -2.67 -20.53 16.06
C MET A 1 -3.27 -20.60 14.66
N GLY A 2 -3.93 -19.53 14.20
CA GLY A 2 -4.69 -19.54 12.94
C GLY A 2 -3.78 -19.42 11.71
N PRO A 3 -4.23 -19.85 10.51
CA PRO A 3 -3.39 -19.96 9.34
C PRO A 3 -3.19 -18.58 8.69
N GLY A 4 -1.94 -18.13 8.61
CA GLY A 4 -1.55 -16.99 7.80
C GLY A 4 -1.63 -17.36 6.31
N GLY A 5 -2.40 -16.58 5.55
CA GLY A 5 -2.49 -16.72 4.08
C GLY A 5 -1.19 -16.29 3.37
N PRO A 6 -0.99 -16.68 2.11
CA PRO A 6 0.31 -16.62 1.46
C PRO A 6 0.59 -15.23 0.86
N GLY A 7 1.14 -14.32 1.66
CA GLY A 7 2.06 -13.32 1.14
C GLY A 7 3.41 -14.01 0.89
N GLY A 8 3.80 -14.18 -0.38
CA GLY A 8 5.06 -14.86 -0.73
C GLY A 8 6.28 -14.21 -0.03
N PRO A 9 7.40 -14.95 0.14
CA PRO A 9 8.55 -14.52 0.95
C PRO A 9 9.39 -13.43 0.25
N GLY A 10 8.79 -12.24 0.06
CA GLY A 10 9.50 -11.02 -0.26
C GLY A 10 10.01 -10.41 1.04
N ARG A 11 11.27 -10.73 1.40
CA ARG A 11 12.10 -10.11 2.46
C ARG A 11 11.34 -9.08 3.31
N ASN A 12 10.93 -9.40 4.55
CA ASN A 12 10.21 -8.62 5.58
C ASN A 12 10.49 -7.09 5.69
N ARG A 13 10.39 -6.32 4.62
CA ARG A 13 10.67 -4.87 4.58
C ARG A 13 9.41 -4.04 4.73
N GLY A 14 8.23 -4.65 4.64
CA GLY A 14 6.94 -3.97 4.71
C GLY A 14 5.85 -4.85 5.29
N PRO A 15 4.69 -4.24 5.59
CA PRO A 15 3.50 -4.96 6.06
C PRO A 15 2.88 -5.81 4.94
N ASP A 16 2.03 -6.75 5.33
CA ASP A 16 1.20 -7.50 4.40
C ASP A 16 0.13 -6.57 3.79
N LEU A 17 0.09 -6.51 2.45
CA LEU A 17 -0.86 -5.68 1.71
C LEU A 17 -2.07 -6.48 1.20
N GLY A 18 -2.12 -7.80 1.40
CA GLY A 18 -3.16 -8.67 0.83
C GLY A 18 -4.59 -8.34 1.27
N LYS A 19 -4.75 -7.53 2.33
CA LYS A 19 -6.04 -7.04 2.85
C LYS A 19 -6.03 -5.54 3.16
N VAL A 20 -5.12 -4.78 2.55
CA VAL A 20 -4.96 -3.35 2.86
C VAL A 20 -6.23 -2.53 2.59
N GLY A 21 -7.04 -2.95 1.63
CA GLY A 21 -8.30 -2.31 1.25
C GLY A 21 -9.43 -2.46 2.27
N GLN A 22 -9.31 -3.38 3.25
CA GLN A 22 -10.29 -3.54 4.33
C GLN A 22 -10.33 -2.33 5.27
N ASP A 23 -9.23 -1.58 5.40
CA ASP A 23 -9.20 -0.40 6.24
C ASP A 23 -10.02 0.73 5.58
N PRO A 24 -11.04 1.29 6.25
CA PRO A 24 -11.82 2.40 5.73
C PRO A 24 -10.99 3.68 5.54
N ASN A 25 -9.88 3.85 6.25
CA ASN A 25 -9.00 5.01 6.14
C ASN A 25 -8.04 4.92 4.95
N HIS A 26 -7.78 3.72 4.45
CA HIS A 26 -7.02 3.53 3.22
C HIS A 26 -7.94 3.76 2.01
N THR A 27 -8.28 5.02 1.74
CA THR A 27 -8.97 5.42 0.51
C THR A 27 -8.03 5.37 -0.69
N VAL A 28 -8.57 5.50 -1.90
CA VAL A 28 -7.74 5.54 -3.12
C VAL A 28 -6.77 6.72 -3.05
N GLU A 29 -7.23 7.89 -2.63
CA GLU A 29 -6.40 9.09 -2.48
C GLU A 29 -5.29 8.89 -1.44
N TRP A 30 -5.63 8.30 -0.28
CA TRP A 30 -4.65 7.99 0.75
C TRP A 30 -3.58 7.02 0.23
N LEU A 31 -3.99 5.97 -0.50
CA LEU A 31 -3.06 5.00 -1.09
C LEU A 31 -2.17 5.63 -2.16
N MET A 32 -2.69 6.57 -2.96
CA MET A 32 -1.89 7.33 -3.92
C MET A 32 -0.82 8.16 -3.21
N GLU A 33 -1.19 8.89 -2.15
CA GLU A 33 -0.26 9.68 -1.34
C GLU A 33 0.78 8.80 -0.65
N GLN A 34 0.37 7.67 -0.07
CA GLN A 34 1.25 6.70 0.56
C GLN A 34 2.30 6.12 -0.40
N VAL A 35 1.95 5.90 -1.67
CA VAL A 35 2.90 5.41 -2.69
C VAL A 35 3.81 6.52 -3.22
N ARG A 36 3.25 7.72 -3.41
CA ARG A 36 3.95 8.89 -3.95
C ARG A 36 4.94 9.47 -2.95
N ASP A 37 4.50 9.71 -1.72
CA ASP A 37 5.30 10.23 -0.62
C ASP A 37 4.85 9.63 0.73
N PRO A 38 5.37 8.44 1.11
CA PRO A 38 5.01 7.81 2.38
C PRO A 38 5.46 8.60 3.61
N LYS A 39 6.36 9.59 3.47
CA LYS A 39 6.81 10.43 4.58
C LYS A 39 5.79 11.51 4.96
N SER A 40 4.85 11.82 4.07
CA SER A 40 3.76 12.75 4.34
C SER A 40 2.85 12.24 5.47
N HIS A 41 2.58 10.93 5.49
CA HIS A 41 1.79 10.28 6.54
C HIS A 41 2.65 9.83 7.72
N LYS A 42 3.87 9.37 7.47
CA LYS A 42 4.77 8.85 8.50
C LYS A 42 6.22 9.27 8.23
N GLN A 43 6.68 10.30 8.94
CA GLN A 43 8.02 10.90 8.72
C GLN A 43 9.18 9.91 8.84
N ASP A 44 9.06 8.88 9.69
CA ASP A 44 10.05 7.81 9.89
C ASP A 44 9.88 6.61 8.94
N SER A 45 8.99 6.72 7.94
CA SER A 45 8.73 5.66 6.97
C SER A 45 10.00 5.22 6.23
N LYS A 46 10.18 3.90 6.13
CA LYS A 46 11.25 3.25 5.36
C LYS A 46 10.83 2.92 3.94
N MET A 47 9.55 3.12 3.61
CA MET A 47 9.06 2.99 2.24
C MET A 47 9.66 4.13 1.39
N PRO A 48 10.26 3.83 0.21
CA PRO A 48 10.74 4.87 -0.69
C PRO A 48 9.57 5.60 -1.35
N ALA A 49 9.77 6.88 -1.64
CA ALA A 49 8.85 7.68 -2.45
C ALA A 49 8.94 7.27 -3.93
N ASN A 50 7.81 7.13 -4.62
CA ASN A 50 7.76 6.83 -6.06
C ASN A 50 7.24 8.04 -6.83
N GLN A 51 8.06 9.10 -6.89
CA GLN A 51 7.68 10.37 -7.52
C GLN A 51 7.64 10.30 -9.05
N ASP A 52 8.34 9.33 -9.64
CA ASP A 52 8.43 9.13 -11.08
C ASP A 52 7.21 8.39 -11.66
N LEU A 53 6.31 7.89 -10.81
CA LEU A 53 5.14 7.15 -11.25
C LEU A 53 4.05 8.14 -11.73
N PRO A 54 3.55 8.01 -12.98
CA PRO A 54 2.47 8.84 -13.47
C PRO A 54 1.18 8.73 -12.64
N ASP A 55 0.41 9.81 -12.57
CA ASP A 55 -0.81 9.89 -11.73
C ASP A 55 -1.87 8.84 -12.11
N ASP A 56 -1.97 8.46 -13.38
CA ASP A 56 -2.87 7.42 -13.88
C ASP A 56 -2.45 6.02 -13.42
N GLN A 57 -1.14 5.74 -13.40
CA GLN A 57 -0.61 4.50 -12.83
C GLN A 57 -0.72 4.47 -11.31
N LEU A 58 -0.50 5.60 -10.63
CA LEU A 58 -0.71 5.72 -9.19
C LEU A 58 -2.16 5.42 -8.82
N ARG A 59 -3.12 6.00 -9.56
CA ARG A 59 -4.55 5.74 -9.35
C ARG A 59 -4.88 4.26 -9.60
N SER A 60 -4.43 3.68 -10.70
CA SER A 60 -4.69 2.27 -11.03
C SER A 60 -4.14 1.33 -9.95
N LEU A 61 -2.94 1.61 -9.44
CA LEU A 61 -2.33 0.86 -8.34
C LEU A 61 -3.11 1.03 -7.03
N ALA A 62 -3.50 2.26 -6.70
CA ALA A 62 -4.27 2.55 -5.49
C ALA A 62 -5.66 1.89 -5.51
N GLU A 63 -6.34 1.88 -6.66
CA GLU A 63 -7.61 1.18 -6.86
C GLU A 63 -7.46 -0.32 -6.71
N TYR A 64 -6.40 -0.90 -7.30
CA TYR A 64 -6.07 -2.31 -7.09
C TYR A 64 -5.87 -2.62 -5.60
N LEU A 65 -5.04 -1.84 -4.89
CA LEU A 65 -4.80 -2.02 -3.45
C LEU A 65 -6.09 -1.86 -2.64
N LYS A 66 -6.98 -0.93 -3.01
CA LYS A 66 -8.28 -0.75 -2.35
C LYS A 66 -9.23 -1.94 -2.56
N SER A 67 -9.12 -2.61 -3.70
CA SER A 67 -9.91 -3.82 -3.98
C SER A 67 -9.45 -5.05 -3.17
N LEU A 68 -8.24 -5.02 -2.58
CA LEU A 68 -7.71 -6.12 -1.77
C LEU A 68 -8.41 -6.18 -0.40
N GLN A 69 -9.55 -6.89 -0.36
CA GLN A 69 -10.41 -7.02 0.81
C GLN A 69 -10.55 -8.46 1.33
N GLY A 70 -9.86 -9.44 0.73
CA GLY A 70 -9.81 -10.83 1.20
C GLY A 70 -10.41 -11.86 0.26
#